data_AF-A0A6J1UQP9-F1
#
_entry.id   AF-A0A6J1UQP9-F1
#
_cell.length_a   1.000
_cell.length_b   1.000
_cell.length_c   1.000
_cell.angle_alpha   90.00
_cell.angle_beta   90.00
_cell.angle_gamma   90.00
#
_symmetry.space_group_name_H-M   'P 1'
#
loop_
_entity.id
_entity.type
_entity.pdbx_description
1 polymer ?
#
loop_
_entity_poly.entity_id
_entity_poly.type
_entity_poly.pdbx_seq_one_letter_code
_entity_poly.pdbx_strand_id
1 'polypeptide(L)'
;MNTRGLGSQLKDSISVPDFSASGTFESHDVIHRGFPHVKSELFPVHPLELSEKNFSLTQDKMNFSTLRNIQGLHAPLKLQMEFKAVKQIQRLPFLHSSNLALDVLKGNDDCIGFEDILGDPAQSERMAEPHMMVEHKLGLL
;
A
#
# COMPACT_ATOMS: atom_id res chain seq x y z
N MET A 1 -46.82 6.99 2.06
CA MET A 1 -46.21 5.70 1.68
C MET A 1 -45.14 6.00 0.63
N ASN A 2 -43.89 6.21 1.06
CA ASN A 2 -42.79 6.54 0.16
C ASN A 2 -41.74 5.43 0.24
N THR A 3 -41.47 4.82 -0.92
CA THR A 3 -40.62 3.65 -1.13
C THR A 3 -39.15 4.05 -1.00
N ARG A 4 -38.45 3.39 -0.08
CA ARG A 4 -36.98 3.50 0.05
C ARG A 4 -36.35 2.67 -1.07
N GLY A 5 -35.93 3.35 -2.14
CA GLY A 5 -35.06 2.76 -3.15
C GLY A 5 -33.65 2.58 -2.57
N LEU A 6 -33.29 1.33 -2.27
CA LEU A 6 -31.91 0.92 -2.05
C LEU A 6 -31.20 0.92 -3.42
N GLY A 7 -30.64 2.06 -3.80
CA GLY A 7 -29.72 2.16 -4.94
C GLY A 7 -28.33 1.76 -4.49
N SER A 8 -27.90 0.56 -4.85
CA SER A 8 -26.50 0.11 -4.75
C SER A 8 -25.63 0.96 -5.66
N GLN A 9 -25.06 2.04 -5.13
CA GLN A 9 -24.03 2.82 -5.83
C GLN A 9 -22.66 2.19 -5.55
N LEU A 10 -22.42 0.99 -6.05
CA LEU A 10 -21.05 0.57 -6.39
C LEU A 10 -20.77 1.15 -7.77
N LYS A 11 -20.30 2.39 -7.73
CA LYS A 11 -19.73 3.06 -8.87
C LYS A 11 -18.34 2.45 -9.05
N ASP A 12 -18.31 1.28 -9.69
CA ASP A 12 -17.11 0.68 -10.25
C ASP A 12 -16.71 1.51 -11.49
N SER A 13 -16.50 2.81 -11.30
CA SER A 13 -15.81 3.61 -12.30
C SER A 13 -14.37 3.14 -12.24
N ILE A 14 -14.02 2.27 -13.18
CA ILE A 14 -12.64 1.99 -13.56
C ILE A 14 -12.02 3.35 -13.82
N SER A 15 -11.21 3.84 -12.88
CA SER A 15 -10.18 4.80 -13.22
C SER A 15 -9.29 4.07 -14.20
N VAL A 16 -9.55 4.26 -15.49
CA VAL A 16 -8.62 3.88 -16.55
C VAL A 16 -7.29 4.44 -16.09
N PRO A 17 -6.27 3.61 -15.80
CA PRO A 17 -4.96 4.15 -15.52
C PRO A 17 -4.65 5.02 -16.73
N ASP A 18 -4.39 6.31 -16.49
CA ASP A 18 -3.93 7.19 -17.54
C ASP A 18 -2.87 6.41 -18.31
N PHE A 19 -3.09 6.28 -19.61
CA PHE A 19 -2.13 5.70 -20.54
C PHE A 19 -0.96 6.71 -20.57
N SER A 20 -0.23 6.84 -19.47
CA SER A 20 1.14 7.29 -19.51
C SER A 20 1.78 6.24 -20.39
N ALA A 21 2.00 6.61 -21.65
CA ALA A 21 3.08 6.04 -22.42
C ALA A 21 4.28 6.13 -21.49
N SER A 22 4.54 5.05 -20.74
CA SER A 22 5.79 4.86 -20.04
C SER A 22 6.81 5.16 -21.11
N GLY A 23 7.68 6.14 -20.84
CA GLY A 23 8.71 6.53 -21.79
C GLY A 23 9.31 5.26 -22.38
N THR A 24 9.73 5.32 -23.64
CA THR A 24 10.23 4.23 -24.48
C THR A 24 11.39 3.40 -23.89
N PHE A 25 11.69 3.57 -22.60
CA PHE A 25 12.75 3.00 -21.82
C PHE A 25 12.36 2.55 -20.39
N GLU A 26 11.07 2.48 -20.00
CA GLU A 26 10.73 1.71 -18.79
C GLU A 26 10.55 0.25 -19.20
N SER A 27 11.58 -0.56 -18.97
CA SER A 27 11.45 -2.01 -19.06
C SER A 27 10.40 -2.45 -18.04
N HIS A 28 9.21 -2.81 -18.52
CA HIS A 28 8.25 -3.51 -17.68
C HIS A 28 8.99 -4.68 -17.02
N ASP A 29 8.78 -4.88 -15.73
CA ASP A 29 9.45 -5.95 -15.00
C ASP A 29 8.91 -7.31 -15.46
N VAL A 30 9.40 -7.79 -16.61
CA VAL A 30 8.90 -9.00 -17.27
C VAL A 30 9.20 -10.24 -16.43
N ILE A 31 10.24 -10.20 -15.59
CA ILE A 31 10.63 -11.31 -14.75
C ILE A 31 9.65 -11.48 -13.59
N HIS A 32 9.25 -10.39 -12.92
CA HIS A 32 8.35 -10.47 -11.77
C HIS A 32 6.86 -10.32 -12.13
N ARG A 33 6.50 -9.57 -13.18
CA ARG A 33 5.10 -9.36 -13.64
C ARG A 33 4.68 -10.21 -14.84
N GLY A 34 5.62 -10.88 -15.51
CA GLY A 34 5.35 -11.58 -16.76
C GLY A 34 5.21 -10.64 -17.96
N PHE A 35 4.97 -11.22 -19.14
CA PHE A 35 4.77 -10.44 -20.37
C PHE A 35 3.46 -9.65 -20.32
N PRO A 36 3.46 -8.35 -20.66
CA PRO A 36 2.24 -7.55 -20.68
C PRO A 36 1.26 -8.10 -21.74
N HIS A 37 0.00 -8.25 -21.35
CA HIS A 37 -1.08 -8.62 -22.26
C HIS A 37 -2.26 -7.65 -22.09
N VAL A 38 -2.80 -7.17 -23.22
CA VAL A 38 -3.84 -6.13 -23.25
C VAL A 38 -5.09 -6.50 -22.41
N LYS A 39 -5.43 -7.79 -22.31
CA LYS A 39 -6.60 -8.23 -21.53
C LYS A 39 -6.40 -8.14 -20.03
N SER A 40 -5.19 -8.39 -19.53
CA SER A 40 -4.89 -8.33 -18.09
C SER A 40 -4.76 -6.89 -17.59
N GLU A 41 -4.46 -5.94 -18.48
CA GLU A 41 -4.40 -4.52 -18.13
C GLU A 41 -5.78 -3.85 -18.13
N LEU A 42 -6.70 -4.33 -18.98
CA LEU A 42 -7.99 -3.66 -19.19
C LEU A 42 -9.08 -4.13 -18.21
N PHE A 43 -9.09 -5.41 -17.82
CA PHE A 43 -10.12 -5.97 -16.94
C PHE A 43 -9.53 -6.86 -15.84
N PRO A 44 -9.98 -6.73 -14.59
CA PRO A 44 -9.66 -7.69 -13.55
C PRO A 44 -10.23 -9.06 -13.93
N VAL A 45 -9.48 -10.12 -13.67
CA VAL A 45 -9.89 -11.50 -13.96
C VAL A 45 -10.98 -11.95 -12.99
N HIS A 46 -10.91 -11.47 -11.75
CA HIS A 46 -11.85 -11.83 -10.69
C HIS A 46 -12.53 -10.57 -10.11
N PRO A 47 -13.85 -10.61 -9.83
CA PRO A 47 -14.57 -9.46 -9.29
C PRO A 47 -14.00 -8.94 -7.96
N LEU A 48 -13.39 -9.80 -7.14
CA LEU A 48 -12.75 -9.40 -5.89
C LEU A 48 -11.28 -8.96 -6.04
N GLU A 49 -10.68 -9.11 -7.22
CA GLU A 49 -9.25 -8.82 -7.40
C GLU A 49 -8.92 -7.35 -7.06
N LEU A 50 -9.77 -6.42 -7.49
CA LEU A 50 -9.60 -5.00 -7.19
C LEU A 50 -9.82 -4.70 -5.69
N SER A 51 -10.72 -5.44 -5.05
CA SER A 51 -11.01 -5.30 -3.62
C SER A 51 -9.83 -5.79 -2.78
N GLU A 52 -9.31 -6.99 -3.08
CA GLU A 52 -8.16 -7.57 -2.37
C GLU A 52 -6.89 -6.73 -2.55
N LYS A 53 -6.63 -6.25 -3.78
CA LYS A 53 -5.51 -5.33 -4.06
C LYS A 53 -5.56 -4.05 -3.21
N ASN A 54 -6.75 -3.56 -2.89
CA ASN A 54 -6.95 -2.32 -2.13
C ASN A 54 -7.43 -2.56 -0.69
N PHE A 55 -7.33 -3.79 -0.18
CA PHE A 55 -7.93 -4.18 1.09
C PHE A 55 -7.41 -3.34 2.25
N SER A 56 -6.09 -3.24 2.40
CA SER A 56 -5.43 -2.47 3.47
C SER A 56 -5.79 -0.99 3.43
N LEU A 57 -5.72 -0.37 2.24
CA LEU A 57 -6.07 1.04 2.05
C LEU A 57 -7.55 1.31 2.36
N THR A 58 -8.42 0.37 2.01
CA THR A 58 -9.87 0.48 2.26
C THR A 58 -10.16 0.33 3.75
N GLN A 59 -9.50 -0.63 4.42
CA GLN A 59 -9.59 -0.81 5.86
C GLN A 59 -9.15 0.45 6.62
N ASP A 60 -8.00 1.02 6.26
CA ASP A 60 -7.49 2.25 6.86
C ASP A 60 -8.48 3.41 6.67
N LYS A 61 -9.02 3.59 5.45
CA LYS A 61 -10.03 4.61 5.15
C LYS A 61 -11.29 4.43 6.01
N MET A 62 -11.78 3.20 6.15
CA MET A 62 -12.92 2.90 7.01
C MET A 62 -12.62 3.22 8.48
N ASN A 63 -11.44 2.82 8.98
CA ASN A 63 -11.00 3.09 10.35
C ASN A 63 -10.92 4.59 10.65
N PHE A 64 -10.30 5.38 9.76
CA PHE A 64 -10.23 6.84 9.93
C PHE A 64 -11.60 7.53 9.86
N SER A 65 -12.50 7.04 9.00
CA SER A 65 -13.88 7.54 8.92
C SER A 65 -14.63 7.27 10.23
N THR A 66 -14.52 6.05 10.76
CA THR A 66 -15.10 5.67 12.05
C THR A 66 -14.55 6.48 13.20
N LEU A 67 -13.22 6.65 13.26
CA LEU A 67 -12.55 7.46 14.29
C LEU A 67 -13.03 8.91 14.25
N ARG A 68 -13.17 9.49 13.05
CA ARG A 68 -13.73 10.83 12.85
C ARG A 68 -15.16 10.93 13.35
N ASN A 69 -15.98 9.92 13.12
CA ASN A 69 -17.38 9.93 13.52
C ASN A 69 -17.53 9.85 15.05
N ILE A 70 -16.65 9.11 15.73
CA ILE A 70 -16.71 8.90 17.19
C ILE A 70 -16.07 10.09 17.94
N GLN A 71 -14.87 10.49 17.53
CA GLN A 71 -14.03 11.44 18.29
C GLN A 71 -13.94 12.82 17.63
N GLY A 72 -14.40 12.97 16.38
CA GLY A 72 -14.26 14.21 15.62
C GLY A 72 -12.98 14.29 14.78
N LEU A 73 -12.76 15.43 14.12
CA LEU A 73 -11.70 15.61 13.12
C LEU A 73 -10.27 15.55 13.69
N HIS A 74 -10.09 15.88 14.97
CA HIS A 74 -8.76 15.96 15.59
C HIS A 74 -8.09 14.57 15.74
N ALA A 75 -8.88 13.52 15.97
CA ALA A 75 -8.38 12.17 16.19
C ALA A 75 -7.67 11.55 14.97
N PRO A 76 -8.27 11.49 13.77
CA PRO A 76 -7.58 10.99 12.58
C PRO A 76 -6.38 11.86 12.20
N LEU A 77 -6.47 13.19 12.39
CA LEU A 77 -5.35 14.09 12.11
C LEU A 77 -4.14 13.81 13.01
N LYS A 78 -4.39 13.63 14.32
CA LYS A 78 -3.35 13.26 15.29
C LYS A 78 -2.67 11.95 14.90
N LEU A 79 -3.46 10.92 14.61
CA LEU A 79 -2.94 9.60 14.23
C LEU A 79 -2.16 9.65 12.91
N GLN A 80 -2.61 10.42 11.92
CA GLN A 80 -1.86 10.65 10.68
C GLN A 80 -0.52 11.37 10.91
N MET A 81 -0.48 12.33 11.83
CA MET A 81 0.78 12.99 12.21
C MET A 81 1.73 12.01 12.91
N GLU A 82 1.23 11.17 13.79
CA GLU A 82 2.01 10.12 14.46
C GLU A 82 2.58 9.12 13.45
N PHE A 83 1.78 8.64 12.50
CA PHE A 83 2.26 7.79 11.41
C PHE A 83 3.39 8.44 10.61
N LYS A 84 3.26 9.74 10.29
CA LYS A 84 4.31 10.48 9.57
C LYS A 84 5.59 10.61 10.39
N ALA A 85 5.47 10.89 11.69
CA ALA A 85 6.60 11.02 12.59
C ALA A 85 7.36 9.68 12.74
N VAL A 86 6.63 8.58 12.95
CA VAL A 86 7.23 7.24 13.06
C VAL A 86 7.91 6.83 11.75
N LYS A 87 7.28 7.11 10.60
CA LYS A 87 7.86 6.78 9.28
C LYS A 87 9.16 7.56 8.97
N GLN A 88 9.34 8.73 9.58
CA GLN A 88 10.57 9.51 9.42
C GLN A 88 11.77 8.88 10.15
N ILE A 89 11.51 8.16 11.24
CA ILE A 89 12.54 7.52 12.06
C ILE A 89 12.80 6.13 11.50
N GLN A 90 13.72 6.02 10.55
CA GLN A 90 14.15 4.74 10.00
C GLN A 90 15.66 4.55 10.15
N ARG A 91 16.08 3.29 10.22
CA ARG A 91 17.49 2.90 10.15
C ARG A 91 18.06 3.22 8.77
N LEU A 92 19.39 3.10 8.65
CA LEU A 92 20.07 3.21 7.36
C LEU A 92 19.45 2.24 6.34
N PRO A 93 19.40 2.58 5.04
CA PRO A 93 18.62 1.85 4.05
C PRO A 93 19.04 0.38 3.88
N PHE A 94 20.30 0.05 4.17
CA PHE A 94 20.83 -1.32 4.12
C PHE A 94 20.57 -2.15 5.39
N LEU A 95 20.05 -1.54 6.45
CA LEU A 95 19.75 -2.24 7.70
C LEU A 95 18.24 -2.39 7.84
N HIS A 96 17.79 -3.63 8.02
CA HIS A 96 16.37 -3.91 8.21
C HIS A 96 15.81 -3.18 9.44
N SER A 97 14.66 -2.53 9.22
CA SER A 97 13.84 -1.92 10.27
C SER A 97 12.53 -2.71 10.39
N SER A 98 12.25 -3.24 11.57
CA SER A 98 11.02 -3.98 11.85
C SER A 98 9.77 -3.10 11.96
N ASN A 99 9.89 -1.77 11.88
CA ASN A 99 8.77 -0.80 11.93
C ASN A 99 7.77 -0.98 13.09
N LEU A 100 8.18 -1.60 14.20
CA LEU A 100 7.30 -1.97 15.32
C LEU A 100 6.37 -0.84 15.80
N ALA A 101 6.87 0.39 15.92
CA ALA A 101 6.07 1.52 16.36
C ALA A 101 4.91 1.86 15.40
N LEU A 102 5.12 1.63 14.09
CA LEU A 102 4.07 1.81 13.08
C LEU A 102 3.00 0.73 13.25
N ASP A 103 3.42 -0.51 13.50
CA ASP A 103 2.52 -1.65 13.65
C ASP A 103 1.65 -1.51 14.90
N VAL A 104 2.22 -1.03 16.01
CA VAL A 104 1.46 -0.67 17.23
C VAL A 104 0.41 0.40 16.94
N LEU A 105 0.74 1.44 16.17
CA LEU A 105 -0.23 2.48 15.81
C LEU A 105 -1.33 1.97 14.88
N LYS A 106 -1.07 0.91 14.10
CA LYS A 106 -2.07 0.24 13.27
C LYS A 106 -2.87 -0.83 14.02
N GLY A 107 -2.39 -1.29 15.18
CA GLY A 107 -2.97 -2.41 15.92
C GLY A 107 -2.67 -3.77 15.27
N ASN A 108 -1.52 -3.89 14.59
CA ASN A 108 -1.07 -5.12 13.95
C ASN A 108 -0.15 -5.96 14.84
N ASP A 109 0.21 -5.48 16.03
CA ASP A 109 1.16 -6.11 16.97
C ASP A 109 0.68 -7.43 17.58
N ASP A 110 -0.64 -7.64 17.62
CA ASP A 110 -1.26 -8.89 18.10
C ASP A 110 -1.51 -9.94 17.00
N CYS A 111 -1.34 -9.56 15.72
CA CYS A 111 -1.67 -10.38 14.56
C CYS A 111 -0.41 -10.88 13.86
N ILE A 112 -0.35 -12.17 13.54
CA ILE A 112 0.74 -12.76 12.76
C ILE A 112 0.32 -12.84 11.29
N GLY A 113 1.06 -12.17 10.42
CA GLY A 113 0.85 -12.13 8.98
C GLY A 113 1.61 -13.21 8.21
N PHE A 114 1.45 -13.22 6.90
CA PHE A 114 2.24 -14.09 6.01
C PHE A 114 3.68 -13.60 5.91
N GLU A 115 3.86 -12.28 6.00
CA GLU A 115 5.14 -11.58 5.97
C GLU A 115 6.05 -11.96 7.14
N ASP A 116 5.47 -12.28 8.30
CA ASP A 116 6.25 -12.69 9.48
C ASP A 116 6.83 -14.10 9.33
N ILE A 117 6.18 -14.95 8.54
CA ILE A 117 6.59 -16.35 8.32
C ILE A 117 7.54 -16.45 7.12
N LEU A 118 7.24 -15.73 6.03
CA LEU A 118 7.95 -15.87 4.75
C LEU A 118 8.92 -14.72 4.45
N GLY A 119 8.87 -13.62 5.20
CA GLY A 119 9.64 -12.40 4.96
C GLY A 119 10.93 -12.29 5.76
N ASP A 120 11.73 -13.37 5.86
CA ASP A 120 13.00 -13.33 6.61
C ASP A 120 13.91 -12.21 6.07
N PRO A 121 14.28 -11.21 6.91
CA PRO A 121 15.15 -10.11 6.47
C PRO A 121 16.51 -10.60 5.96
N ALA A 122 17.01 -11.75 6.40
CA ALA A 122 18.28 -12.30 5.94
C ALA A 122 18.22 -12.81 4.48
N GLN A 123 17.02 -13.13 3.98
CA GLN A 123 16.79 -13.64 2.62
C GLN A 123 16.15 -12.60 1.70
N SER A 124 16.12 -11.31 2.10
CA SER A 124 15.46 -10.28 1.32
C SER A 124 16.24 -9.95 0.05
N GLU A 125 15.64 -10.19 -1.12
CA GLU A 125 16.17 -9.80 -2.43
C GLU A 125 16.35 -8.28 -2.59
N ARG A 126 15.72 -7.48 -1.71
CA ARG A 126 15.82 -6.01 -1.73
C ARG A 126 17.13 -5.48 -1.11
N MET A 127 17.88 -6.31 -0.43
CA MET A 127 19.16 -5.91 0.17
C MET A 127 20.24 -5.91 -0.92
N ALA A 128 20.62 -4.71 -1.36
CA ALA A 128 21.71 -4.48 -2.29
C ALA A 128 22.98 -4.05 -1.55
N GLU A 129 24.06 -3.79 -2.31
CA GLU A 129 25.28 -3.24 -1.74
C GLU A 129 24.99 -1.95 -0.94
N PRO A 130 25.52 -1.79 0.29
CA PRO A 130 25.23 -0.63 1.13
C PRO A 130 25.47 0.72 0.45
N HIS A 131 26.50 0.80 -0.40
CA HIS A 131 26.83 2.01 -1.13
C HIS A 131 25.71 2.41 -2.11
N MET A 132 25.31 1.48 -2.98
CA MET A 132 24.22 1.68 -3.94
C MET A 132 22.90 2.07 -3.25
N MET A 133 22.56 1.42 -2.12
CA MET A 133 21.32 1.72 -1.39
C MET A 133 21.30 3.13 -0.81
N VAL A 134 22.45 3.62 -0.34
CA VAL A 134 22.60 4.98 0.19
C VAL A 134 22.55 6.00 -0.94
N GLU A 135 23.24 5.76 -2.05
CA GLU A 135 23.24 6.64 -3.22
C GLU A 135 21.83 6.80 -3.81
N HIS A 136 21.09 5.70 -3.97
CA HIS A 136 19.70 5.72 -4.41
C HIS A 136 18.79 6.47 -3.41
N LYS A 137 19.01 6.30 -2.09
CA LYS A 137 18.25 7.04 -1.07
C LYS A 137 18.53 8.55 -1.11
N LEU A 138 19.74 8.95 -1.48
CA LEU A 138 20.18 10.34 -1.63
C LEU A 138 19.83 10.93 -3.01
N GLY A 139 19.36 10.12 -3.96
CA GLY A 139 19.01 10.55 -5.33
C GLY A 139 20.22 10.82 -6.22
N LEU A 140 21.34 10.12 -6.00
CA LEU A 140 22.57 10.26 -6.79
C LEU A 140 22.64 9.28 -7.97
N LEU A 141 21.84 8.21 -7.93
CA LEU A 141 21.64 7.19 -8.97
C LEU A 141 20.18 7.16 -9.41
#